data_AF-A0A2D4NH13-F1
#
_entry.id   AF-A0A2D4NH13-F1
#
_cell.length_a   1.000
_cell.length_b   1.000
_cell.length_c   1.000
_cell.angle_alpha   90.00
_cell.angle_beta   90.00
_cell.angle_gamma   90.00
#
_symmetry.space_group_name_H-M   'P 1'
#
loop_
_entity.id
_entity.type
_entity.pdbx_description
1 polymer ?
#
loop_
_entity_poly.entity_id
_entity_poly.type
_entity_poly.pdbx_seq_one_letter_code
_entity_poly.pdbx_strand_id
1 'polypeptide(L)'
;VSTFSPIFVVWMGPFMPVLSLVHPDYIKQVMTASADTAPKDKFFYGFLKPWLGDGLLLSSGTKWARHRRLLTPAFHFDILKPYVKIFNQSTDTMHAKWRKLISAGPISCDMFKHISLMTLDSLQKCVFSSNSNCQE
;
A
#
# COMPACT_ATOMS: atom_id res chain seq x y z
N VAL A 1 26.10 15.24 -11.19
CA VAL A 1 25.20 14.30 -10.49
C VAL A 1 25.68 14.23 -9.05
N SER A 2 24.93 14.79 -8.11
CA SER A 2 25.31 14.87 -6.69
C SER A 2 25.35 13.45 -6.11
N THR A 3 26.55 12.95 -5.85
CA THR A 3 26.78 11.67 -5.17
C THR A 3 26.36 11.84 -3.71
N PHE A 4 25.11 11.56 -3.39
CA PHE A 4 24.69 11.44 -2.00
C PHE A 4 25.53 10.34 -1.33
N SER A 5 25.99 10.61 -0.11
CA SER A 5 26.62 9.58 0.72
C SER A 5 25.70 8.35 0.78
N PRO A 6 26.22 7.12 0.65
CA PRO A 6 25.42 5.89 0.66
C PRO A 6 24.49 5.76 1.89
N ILE A 7 24.84 6.44 2.97
CA ILE A 7 24.12 6.57 4.22
C ILE A 7 24.20 8.03 4.69
N PHE A 8 23.07 8.59 5.14
CA PHE A 8 23.04 9.90 5.79
C PHE A 8 21.96 9.96 6.88
N VAL A 9 22.06 10.96 7.75
CA VAL A 9 21.09 11.18 8.84
C VAL A 9 20.17 12.34 8.48
N VAL A 10 18.86 12.11 8.60
CA VAL A 10 17.82 13.12 8.48
C VAL A 10 17.27 13.43 9.86
N TRP A 11 17.27 14.69 10.27
CA TRP A 11 16.69 15.09 11.56
C TRP A 11 15.20 15.38 11.41
N MET A 12 14.38 14.56 12.06
CA MET A 12 12.94 14.79 12.23
C MET A 12 12.71 15.66 13.46
N GLY A 13 12.79 16.98 13.26
CA GLY A 13 12.80 17.94 14.35
C GLY A 13 14.10 17.90 15.17
N PRO A 14 14.15 18.61 16.32
CA PRO A 14 15.40 18.84 17.03
C PRO A 14 15.97 17.61 17.75
N PHE A 15 15.19 16.54 17.94
CA PHE A 15 15.58 15.42 18.84
C PHE A 15 15.50 14.03 18.21
N MET A 16 15.01 13.87 16.97
CA MET A 16 14.89 12.54 16.34
C MET A 16 15.74 12.42 15.08
N PRO A 17 16.98 11.90 15.18
CA PRO A 17 17.76 11.53 14.01
C PRO A 17 17.22 10.24 13.39
N VAL A 18 16.99 10.26 12.08
CA VAL A 18 16.57 9.11 11.27
C VAL A 18 17.70 8.76 10.31
N LEU A 19 18.21 7.54 10.41
CA LEU A 19 19.22 7.04 9.49
C LEU A 19 18.56 6.64 8.16
N SER A 20 18.95 7.31 7.08
CA SER A 20 18.51 7.00 5.72
C SER A 20 19.56 6.17 4.99
N LEU A 21 19.17 4.97 4.58
CA LEU A 21 19.96 4.07 3.75
C LEU A 21 19.48 4.21 2.30
N VAL A 22 20.37 4.62 1.40
CA VAL A 22 20.01 4.81 -0.03
C VAL A 22 20.68 3.78 -0.92
N HIS A 23 21.81 3.22 -0.51
CA HIS A 23 22.50 2.20 -1.28
C HIS A 23 21.84 0.82 -1.10
N PRO A 24 21.58 0.06 -2.19
CA PRO A 24 20.88 -1.22 -2.13
C PRO A 24 21.59 -2.26 -1.25
N ASP A 25 22.92 -2.25 -1.18
CA ASP A 25 23.67 -3.19 -0.36
C ASP A 25 23.35 -3.08 1.13
N TYR A 26 23.17 -1.85 1.64
CA TYR A 26 22.78 -1.63 3.04
C TYR A 26 21.30 -1.92 3.25
N ILE A 27 20.43 -1.49 2.32
CA ILE A 27 18.99 -1.75 2.40
C ILE A 27 18.72 -3.26 2.45
N LYS A 28 19.40 -4.04 1.61
CA LYS A 28 19.27 -5.51 1.57
C LYS A 28 19.62 -6.14 2.91
N GLN A 29 20.72 -5.71 3.54
CA GLN A 29 21.12 -6.24 4.84
C GLN A 29 20.02 -6.02 5.89
N VAL A 30 19.44 -4.82 5.97
CA VAL A 30 18.36 -4.53 6.93
C VAL A 30 17.07 -5.28 6.59
N MET A 31 16.68 -5.34 5.31
CA MET A 31 15.43 -5.99 4.87
C MET A 31 15.45 -7.52 4.96
N THR A 32 16.64 -8.13 4.95
CA THR A 32 16.81 -9.59 5.10
C THR A 32 17.20 -10.02 6.51
N ALA A 33 17.53 -9.07 7.39
CA ALA A 33 17.84 -9.35 8.78
C ALA A 33 16.64 -9.95 9.52
N SER A 34 16.92 -10.67 10.61
CA SER A 34 15.86 -11.19 11.47
C SER A 34 15.05 -10.05 12.08
N ALA A 35 13.78 -10.31 12.40
CA ALA A 35 12.93 -9.34 13.08
C ALA A 35 13.47 -8.91 14.45
N ASP A 36 14.36 -9.71 15.06
CA ASP A 36 15.05 -9.38 16.31
C ASP A 36 16.17 -8.35 16.10
N THR A 37 16.81 -8.38 14.93
CA THR A 37 17.93 -7.47 14.57
C THR A 37 17.40 -6.16 14.00
N ALA A 38 16.39 -6.24 13.14
CA ALA A 38 15.77 -5.09 12.48
C ALA A 38 14.24 -5.12 12.71
N PRO A 39 13.79 -4.78 13.92
CA PRO A 39 12.36 -4.71 14.20
C PRO A 39 11.71 -3.54 13.44
N LYS A 40 10.41 -3.67 13.17
CA LYS A 40 9.58 -2.55 12.71
C LYS A 40 9.68 -1.40 13.70
N ASP A 41 9.80 -0.18 13.19
CA ASP A 41 9.97 0.98 14.04
C ASP A 41 8.74 1.18 14.95
N LYS A 42 8.96 1.58 16.20
CA LYS A 42 7.85 1.75 17.16
C LYS A 42 7.11 3.07 16.99
N PHE A 43 7.71 4.05 16.30
CA PHE A 43 7.16 5.40 16.20
C PHE A 43 6.00 5.43 15.19
N PHE A 44 6.28 5.09 13.94
CA PHE A 44 5.32 5.02 12.84
C PHE A 44 4.31 3.89 13.05
N TYR A 45 4.76 2.66 13.34
CA TYR A 45 3.82 1.55 13.56
C TYR A 45 3.05 1.70 14.88
N GLY A 46 3.64 2.30 15.92
CA GLY A 46 2.93 2.61 17.16
C GLY A 46 1.78 3.60 16.96
N PHE A 47 2.00 4.62 16.12
CA PHE A 47 0.97 5.58 15.74
C PHE A 47 -0.22 4.93 15.02
N LEU A 48 0.00 3.87 14.23
CA LEU A 48 -1.07 3.15 13.51
C LEU A 48 -1.86 2.18 14.38
N LYS A 49 -1.34 1.81 15.56
CA LYS A 49 -1.90 0.75 16.42
C LYS A 49 -3.33 1.01 16.92
N PRO A 50 -3.73 2.24 17.32
CA PRO A 50 -5.11 2.50 17.73
C PRO A 50 -6.14 2.28 16.62
N TRP A 51 -5.75 2.52 15.36
CA TRP A 51 -6.64 2.38 14.21
C TRP A 51 -6.70 0.95 13.68
N LEU A 52 -5.55 0.29 13.52
CA LEU A 52 -5.45 -1.03 12.88
C LEU A 52 -5.35 -2.20 13.87
N GLY A 53 -5.27 -1.93 15.17
CA GLY A 53 -5.08 -2.94 16.20
C GLY A 53 -3.75 -3.69 16.05
N ASP A 54 -3.72 -4.97 16.41
CA ASP A 54 -2.54 -5.83 16.26
C ASP A 54 -2.70 -6.80 15.07
N GLY A 55 -2.91 -6.21 13.89
CA GLY A 55 -3.11 -6.91 12.61
C GLY A 55 -1.80 -7.36 11.93
N LEU A 56 -1.89 -7.87 10.69
CA LEU A 56 -0.72 -8.38 9.95
C LEU A 56 0.38 -7.32 9.77
N LEU A 57 0.02 -6.06 9.53
CA LEU A 57 0.99 -4.98 9.34
C LEU A 57 1.79 -4.68 10.63
N LEU A 58 1.15 -4.80 11.79
CA LEU A 58 1.69 -4.34 13.07
C LEU A 58 2.26 -5.46 13.93
N SER A 59 1.73 -6.67 13.80
CA SER A 59 2.24 -7.84 14.51
C SER A 59 3.69 -8.17 14.12
N SER A 60 4.38 -8.84 15.06
CA SER A 60 5.74 -9.35 14.92
C SER A 60 5.84 -10.83 15.33
N GLY A 61 6.99 -11.45 15.06
CA GLY A 61 7.30 -12.81 15.50
C GLY A 61 6.31 -13.88 15.04
N THR A 62 5.98 -14.80 15.95
CA THR A 62 5.12 -15.97 15.68
C THR A 62 3.70 -15.58 15.29
N LYS A 63 3.15 -14.50 15.88
CA LYS A 63 1.82 -13.98 15.54
C LYS A 63 1.77 -13.50 14.09
N TRP A 64 2.76 -12.72 13.68
CA TRP A 64 2.90 -12.28 12.29
C TRP A 64 3.05 -13.46 11.34
N ALA A 65 3.93 -14.40 11.66
CA ALA A 65 4.18 -15.58 10.83
C ALA A 65 2.90 -16.42 10.63
N ARG A 66 2.13 -16.62 11.71
CA ARG A 66 0.84 -17.31 11.67
C ARG A 66 -0.17 -16.58 10.77
N HIS A 67 -0.36 -15.28 10.97
CA HIS A 67 -1.30 -14.48 10.16
C HIS A 67 -0.89 -14.45 8.68
N ARG A 68 0.40 -14.32 8.39
CA ARG A 68 0.91 -14.35 7.02
C ARG A 68 0.63 -15.70 6.37
N ARG A 69 0.96 -16.81 7.06
CA ARG A 69 0.71 -18.17 6.57
C ARG A 69 -0.76 -18.41 6.21
N LEU A 70 -1.69 -17.88 7.01
CA LEU A 70 -3.13 -18.00 6.76
C LEU A 70 -3.60 -17.18 5.54
N LEU A 71 -2.97 -16.03 5.28
CA LEU A 71 -3.36 -15.14 4.17
C LEU A 71 -2.67 -15.47 2.85
N THR A 72 -1.46 -16.01 2.86
CA THR A 72 -0.69 -16.33 1.64
C THR A 72 -1.49 -17.12 0.59
N PRO A 73 -2.32 -18.14 0.94
CA PRO A 73 -3.11 -18.88 -0.04
C PRO A 73 -4.07 -17.99 -0.84
N ALA A 74 -4.64 -16.93 -0.24
CA ALA A 74 -5.57 -16.03 -0.92
C ALA A 74 -4.92 -15.21 -2.05
N PHE A 75 -3.58 -15.16 -2.09
CA PHE A 75 -2.80 -14.49 -3.13
C PHE A 75 -2.23 -15.48 -4.16
N HIS A 76 -2.71 -16.72 -4.20
CA HIS A 76 -2.35 -17.68 -5.24
C HIS A 76 -2.91 -17.24 -6.60
N PHE A 77 -2.17 -17.47 -7.68
CA PHE A 77 -2.51 -16.97 -9.03
C PHE A 77 -3.91 -17.38 -9.49
N ASP A 78 -4.36 -18.60 -9.18
CA ASP A 78 -5.69 -19.06 -9.59
C ASP A 78 -6.84 -18.31 -8.91
N ILE A 79 -6.60 -17.74 -7.71
CA ILE A 79 -7.55 -16.87 -7.01
C ILE A 79 -7.49 -15.45 -7.56
N LEU A 80 -6.30 -14.99 -7.96
CA LEU A 80 -6.10 -13.63 -8.48
C LEU A 80 -6.57 -13.46 -9.94
N LYS A 81 -6.51 -14.51 -10.76
CA LYS A 81 -6.93 -14.46 -12.18
C LYS A 81 -8.36 -13.90 -12.36
N PRO A 82 -9.39 -14.36 -11.62
CA PRO A 82 -10.72 -13.76 -11.67
C PRO A 82 -10.76 -12.27 -11.30
N TYR A 83 -9.90 -11.81 -10.39
CA TYR A 83 -9.88 -10.41 -9.94
C TYR A 83 -9.48 -9.43 -11.04
N VAL A 84 -8.74 -9.88 -12.05
CA VAL A 84 -8.45 -9.05 -13.24
C VAL A 84 -9.74 -8.58 -13.91
N LYS A 85 -10.77 -9.43 -13.98
CA LYS A 85 -12.08 -9.05 -14.52
C LYS A 85 -12.73 -7.95 -13.67
N ILE A 86 -12.62 -8.05 -12.35
CA ILE A 86 -13.15 -7.05 -11.41
C ILE A 86 -12.43 -5.71 -11.58
N PHE A 87 -11.09 -5.73 -11.68
CA PHE A 87 -10.29 -4.52 -11.91
C PHE A 87 -10.65 -3.83 -13.23
N ASN A 88 -10.85 -4.61 -14.30
CA ASN A 88 -11.29 -4.07 -15.59
C ASN A 88 -12.67 -3.44 -15.47
N GLN A 89 -13.63 -4.09 -14.81
CA GLN A 89 -14.97 -3.53 -14.59
C GLN A 89 -14.94 -2.22 -13.78
N SER A 90 -14.18 -2.16 -12.70
CA SER A 90 -14.01 -0.93 -11.91
C SER A 90 -13.33 0.18 -12.73
N THR A 91 -12.38 -0.17 -13.59
CA THR A 91 -11.72 0.77 -14.50
C THR A 91 -12.68 1.28 -15.58
N ASP A 92 -13.52 0.41 -16.16
CA ASP A 92 -14.51 0.78 -17.17
C ASP A 92 -15.54 1.77 -16.62
N THR A 93 -15.96 1.62 -15.36
CA THR A 93 -16.81 2.60 -14.67
C THR A 93 -16.15 3.97 -14.57
N MET A 94 -14.88 4.03 -14.16
CA MET A 94 -14.11 5.28 -14.11
C MET A 94 -13.97 5.90 -15.51
N HIS A 95 -13.64 5.09 -16.52
CA HIS A 95 -13.51 5.54 -17.90
C HIS A 95 -14.83 6.06 -18.48
N ALA A 96 -15.98 5.46 -18.15
CA ALA A 96 -17.28 5.96 -18.57
C ALA A 96 -17.53 7.38 -18.04
N LYS A 97 -17.09 7.68 -16.80
CA LYS A 97 -17.14 9.04 -16.24
C LYS A 97 -16.22 9.99 -16.98
N TRP A 98 -14.97 9.59 -17.24
CA TRP A 98 -14.03 10.42 -17.99
C TRP A 98 -14.52 10.73 -19.41
N ARG A 99 -15.11 9.77 -20.12
CA ARG A 99 -15.71 10.00 -21.44
C ARG A 99 -16.82 11.05 -21.39
N LYS A 100 -17.70 11.00 -20.38
CA LYS A 100 -18.74 12.01 -20.17
C LYS A 100 -18.14 13.40 -19.90
N LEU A 101 -17.11 13.47 -19.07
CA LEU A 101 -16.44 14.73 -18.77
C LEU A 101 -15.77 15.33 -20.00
N ILE A 102 -15.06 14.54 -20.80
CA ILE A 102 -14.39 14.99 -22.04
C ILE A 102 -15.42 15.46 -23.07
N SER A 103 -16.59 14.83 -23.13
CA SER A 103 -17.66 15.24 -24.06
C SER A 103 -18.22 16.64 -23.77
N ALA A 104 -17.99 17.19 -22.57
CA ALA A 104 -18.40 18.54 -22.20
C ALA A 104 -17.39 19.64 -22.62
N GLY A 105 -16.25 19.28 -23.22
CA GLY A 105 -15.23 20.20 -23.71
C GLY A 105 -13.83 19.90 -23.14
N PRO A 106 -12.82 20.74 -23.45
CA PRO A 106 -11.49 20.62 -22.88
C PRO A 106 -11.55 20.80 -21.35
N ILE A 107 -11.07 19.80 -20.61
CA ILE A 107 -11.12 19.78 -19.15
C ILE A 107 -9.74 19.48 -18.55
N SER A 108 -9.48 20.12 -17.42
CA SER A 108 -8.52 19.63 -16.43
C SER A 108 -9.30 18.80 -15.40
N CYS A 109 -8.86 17.57 -15.14
CA CYS A 109 -9.53 16.66 -14.21
C CYS A 109 -8.57 16.26 -13.09
N ASP A 110 -9.03 16.34 -11.84
CA ASP A 110 -8.33 15.75 -10.70
C ASP A 110 -8.44 14.21 -10.76
N MET A 111 -7.37 13.58 -11.22
CA MET A 111 -7.29 12.12 -11.31
C MET A 111 -7.17 11.45 -9.93
N PHE A 112 -6.70 12.16 -8.90
CA PHE A 112 -6.44 11.55 -7.59
C PHE A 112 -7.73 10.95 -7.03
N LYS A 113 -8.81 11.75 -6.97
CA LYS A 113 -10.12 11.29 -6.50
C LYS A 113 -10.64 10.09 -7.31
N HIS A 114 -10.54 10.14 -8.63
CA HIS A 114 -11.08 9.10 -9.51
C HIS A 114 -10.34 7.77 -9.34
N ILE A 115 -9.01 7.81 -9.30
CA ILE A 115 -8.16 6.63 -9.10
C ILE A 115 -8.34 6.07 -7.69
N SER A 116 -8.47 6.92 -6.66
CA SER A 116 -8.73 6.48 -5.30
C SER A 116 -10.08 5.74 -5.18
N LEU A 117 -11.14 6.27 -5.78
CA LEU A 117 -12.46 5.61 -5.79
C LEU A 117 -12.45 4.31 -6.58
N MET A 118 -11.79 4.28 -7.74
CA MET A 118 -11.63 3.05 -8.54
C MET A 118 -10.87 1.96 -7.77
N THR A 119 -9.80 2.35 -7.07
CA THR A 119 -9.01 1.44 -6.22
C THR A 119 -9.83 0.91 -5.05
N LEU A 120 -10.61 1.78 -4.39
CA LEU A 120 -11.49 1.41 -3.29
C LEU A 120 -12.57 0.42 -3.75
N ASP A 121 -13.24 0.71 -4.87
CA ASP A 121 -14.27 -0.14 -5.46
C ASP A 121 -13.72 -1.53 -5.82
N SER A 122 -12.53 -1.56 -6.44
CA SER A 122 -11.82 -2.80 -6.77
C SER A 122 -11.51 -3.62 -5.51
N LEU A 123 -10.99 -2.98 -4.46
CA LEU A 123 -10.67 -3.64 -3.19
C LEU A 123 -11.93 -4.16 -2.49
N GLN A 124 -13.01 -3.38 -2.46
CA GLN A 124 -14.27 -3.80 -1.81
C GLN A 124 -14.88 -5.02 -2.49
N LYS A 125 -14.86 -5.06 -3.82
CA LYS A 125 -15.34 -6.19 -4.62
C LYS A 125 -14.45 -7.43 -4.44
N CYS A 126 -13.13 -7.29 -4.47
CA CYS A 126 -12.22 -8.43 -4.38
C CYS A 126 -12.09 -9.00 -2.96
N VAL A 127 -11.99 -8.13 -1.94
CA VAL A 127 -11.68 -8.54 -0.55
C VAL A 127 -12.94 -8.85 0.25
N PHE A 128 -14.00 -8.05 0.06
CA PHE A 128 -15.21 -8.14 0.88
C PHE A 128 -16.43 -8.65 0.10
N SER A 129 -16.28 -8.94 -1.20
CA SER A 129 -17.39 -9.27 -2.10
C SER A 129 -18.52 -8.24 -2.02
N SER A 130 -18.17 -6.98 -1.77
CA SER A 130 -19.11 -5.90 -1.50
C SER A 130 -19.16 -4.94 -2.68
N ASN A 131 -20.37 -4.59 -3.11
CA ASN A 131 -20.58 -3.57 -4.13
C ASN A 131 -21.15 -2.31 -3.49
N SER A 132 -20.27 -1.34 -3.24
CA SER A 132 -20.63 -0.07 -2.60
C SER A 132 -21.09 0.99 -3.59
N ASN A 133 -20.89 0.76 -4.89
CA ASN A 133 -21.04 1.74 -5.95
C ASN A 133 -20.32 3.07 -5.62
N CYS A 134 -19.22 3.03 -4.85
CA CYS A 134 -18.54 4.25 -4.37
C CYS A 134 -17.95 5.12 -5.50
N GLN A 135 -17.86 4.58 -6.72
CA GLN A 135 -17.50 5.35 -7.88
C GLN A 135 -18.64 6.20 -8.43
N GLU A 136 -19.92 5.88 -8.19
CA GLU A 136 -21.11 6.55 -8.78
C GLU A 136 -21.30 8.00 -8.34
#